data_AF-A0AA50TXZ3-F1
#
_entry.id   AF-A0AA50TXZ3-F1
#
_cell.length_a   1.000
_cell.length_b   1.000
_cell.length_c   1.000
_cell.angle_alpha   90.00
_cell.angle_beta   90.00
_cell.angle_gamma   90.00
#
_symmetry.space_group_name_H-M   'P 1'
#
loop_
_entity.id
_entity.type
_entity.pdbx_description
1 polymer ?
#
loop_
_entity_poly.entity_id
_entity_poly.type
_entity_poly.pdbx_seq_one_letter_code
_entity_poly.pdbx_strand_id
1 'polypeptide(L)'
;IKKDHLGNDLVYPWNGSVNDGLQDTEFGKKHHIILTERGQSGVQVYLEIDNRKCTTMSGSECFFSAYEAAEFLAATASKHSLSPDFPIFQVK
;
A
#
# COMPACT_ATOMS: atom_id res chain seq x y z
N ILE A 1 -5.88 -1.07 13.07
CA ILE A 1 -4.92 -0.03 12.62
C ILE A 1 -3.93 0.17 13.75
N LYS A 2 -2.63 0.25 13.43
CA LYS A 2 -1.59 0.52 14.43
C LYS A 2 -1.78 1.92 15.02
N LYS A 3 -1.56 2.07 16.33
CA LYS A 3 -1.64 3.37 17.01
C LYS A 3 -0.26 3.90 17.36
N ASP A 4 -0.11 5.23 17.37
CA ASP A 4 1.05 5.90 17.94
C ASP A 4 1.02 5.90 19.48
N HIS A 5 2.03 6.50 20.11
CA HIS A 5 2.12 6.59 21.57
C HIS A 5 1.07 7.52 22.21
N LEU A 6 0.34 8.31 21.41
CA LEU A 6 -0.76 9.17 21.84
C LEU A 6 -2.13 8.53 21.57
N GLY A 7 -2.17 7.34 20.96
CA GLY A 7 -3.40 6.62 20.62
C GLY A 7 -4.01 6.97 19.25
N ASN A 8 -3.36 7.81 18.45
CA ASN A 8 -3.83 8.16 17.12
C ASN A 8 -3.55 7.03 16.13
N ASP A 9 -4.43 6.85 15.15
CA ASP A 9 -4.23 5.87 14.09
C ASP A 9 -3.10 6.29 13.16
N LEU A 10 -2.20 5.35 12.86
CA LEU A 10 -1.10 5.54 11.92
C LEU A 10 -1.60 5.45 10.47
N VAL A 11 -2.34 6.49 10.05
CA VAL A 11 -2.82 6.69 8.69
C VAL A 11 -2.30 8.04 8.21
N TYR A 12 -1.50 8.01 7.14
CA TYR A 12 -0.83 9.19 6.61
C TYR A 12 -1.17 9.40 5.14
N PRO A 13 -1.22 10.65 4.65
CA PRO A 13 -1.28 10.92 3.23
C PRO A 13 -0.09 10.27 2.50
N TRP A 14 -0.37 9.66 1.36
CA TRP A 14 0.66 9.09 0.49
C TRP A 14 0.61 9.77 -0.88
N ASN A 15 1.75 10.29 -1.32
CA ASN A 15 1.94 10.79 -2.66
C ASN A 15 2.88 9.84 -3.39
N GLY A 16 2.41 9.24 -4.47
CA GLY A 16 3.21 8.44 -5.39
C GLY A 16 4.19 9.31 -6.17
N SER A 17 5.15 8.65 -6.80
CA SER A 17 6.13 9.31 -7.66
C SER A 17 5.42 10.00 -8.83
N VAL A 18 5.77 11.27 -9.06
CA VAL A 18 5.28 12.10 -10.19
C VAL A 18 6.11 11.86 -11.46
N ASN A 19 7.17 11.03 -11.38
CA ASN A 19 8.14 10.92 -12.46
C ASN A 19 7.69 9.93 -13.54
N ASP A 20 6.77 10.38 -14.40
CA ASP A 20 6.42 9.70 -15.68
C ASP A 20 7.51 9.92 -16.76
N GLY A 21 8.73 10.35 -16.39
CA GLY A 21 9.84 10.68 -17.30
C GLY A 21 9.57 11.82 -18.30
N LEU A 22 8.36 12.37 -18.33
CA LEU A 22 7.90 13.40 -19.28
C LEU A 22 8.71 14.70 -19.19
N GLN A 23 9.20 15.07 -18.01
CA GLN A 23 10.04 16.25 -17.81
C GLN A 23 11.37 16.16 -18.57
N ASP A 24 11.90 14.94 -18.74
CA ASP A 24 13.18 14.72 -19.43
C ASP A 24 13.04 14.66 -20.95
N THR A 25 11.81 14.51 -21.46
CA THR A 25 11.51 14.47 -22.90
C THR A 25 11.68 15.85 -23.55
N GLU A 26 11.99 15.85 -24.85
CA GLU A 26 12.04 17.08 -25.66
C GLU A 26 10.70 17.85 -25.64
N PHE A 27 9.59 17.11 -25.63
CA PHE A 27 8.25 17.66 -25.51
C PHE A 27 8.05 18.38 -24.16
N GLY A 28 8.42 17.74 -23.05
CA GLY A 28 8.29 18.32 -21.71
C GLY A 28 9.14 19.57 -21.51
N LYS A 29 10.37 19.56 -22.04
CA LYS A 29 11.28 20.74 -22.01
C LYS A 29 10.74 21.90 -22.84
N LYS A 30 10.25 21.63 -24.06
CA LYS A 30 9.70 22.66 -24.96
C LYS A 30 8.47 23.36 -24.40
N HIS A 31 7.62 22.64 -23.68
CA HIS A 31 6.36 23.17 -23.14
C HIS A 31 6.45 23.54 -21.65
N HIS A 32 7.66 23.52 -21.06
CA HIS A 32 7.89 23.79 -19.64
C HIS A 32 6.92 23.02 -18.72
N ILE A 33 6.78 21.71 -18.96
CA ILE A 33 5.91 20.86 -18.14
C ILE A 33 6.62 20.58 -16.82
N ILE A 34 6.25 21.31 -15.78
CA ILE A 34 6.81 21.19 -14.41
C ILE A 34 6.01 20.17 -13.58
N LEU A 35 4.72 19.97 -13.92
CA LEU A 35 3.83 19.06 -13.20
C LEU A 35 2.93 18.33 -14.20
N THR A 36 2.77 17.02 -14.03
CA THR A 36 1.70 16.25 -14.68
C THR A 36 0.65 15.94 -13.62
N GLU A 37 -0.64 16.13 -13.93
CA GLU A 37 -1.76 15.80 -13.01
C GLU A 37 -1.87 14.30 -12.71
N ARG A 38 -1.02 13.45 -13.31
CA ARG A 38 -0.95 12.01 -13.07
C ARG A 38 -0.21 11.63 -11.78
N GLY A 39 -0.24 12.50 -10.77
CA GLY A 39 0.27 12.14 -9.45
C GLY A 39 -0.63 11.07 -8.84
N GLN A 40 -0.11 9.85 -8.65
CA GLN A 40 -0.81 8.88 -7.82
C GLN A 40 -0.86 9.43 -6.40
N SER A 41 -2.04 9.47 -5.78
CA SER A 41 -2.21 9.89 -4.40
C SER A 41 -3.11 8.90 -3.68
N GLY A 42 -3.01 8.86 -2.36
CA GLY A 42 -3.75 7.92 -1.54
C GLY A 42 -3.37 8.03 -0.07
N VAL A 43 -3.42 6.91 0.62
CA VAL A 43 -3.07 6.80 2.04
C VAL A 43 -2.07 5.69 2.26
N GLN A 44 -1.13 5.93 3.17
CA GLN A 44 -0.28 4.91 3.75
C GLN A 44 -0.83 4.55 5.13
N VAL A 45 -1.14 3.27 5.32
CA VAL A 45 -1.74 2.75 6.56
C VAL A 45 -0.78 1.76 7.20
N TYR A 46 -0.55 1.89 8.50
CA TYR A 46 0.19 0.92 9.29
C TYR A 46 -0.76 -0.01 10.04
N LEU A 47 -0.54 -1.31 9.94
CA LEU A 47 -1.40 -2.35 10.51
C LEU A 47 -0.63 -3.21 11.50
N GLU A 48 -1.38 -3.85 12.40
CA GLU A 48 -0.88 -4.87 13.32
C GLU A 48 -1.70 -6.14 13.10
N ILE A 49 -1.03 -7.28 13.17
CA ILE A 49 -1.66 -8.60 13.09
C ILE A 49 -1.99 -9.04 14.50
N ASP A 50 -3.27 -9.27 14.77
CA ASP A 50 -3.75 -9.77 16.05
C ASP A 50 -4.24 -11.21 15.91
N ASN A 51 -3.36 -12.15 16.23
CA ASN A 51 -3.65 -13.59 16.10
C ASN A 51 -4.37 -14.19 17.31
N ARG A 52 -4.86 -13.39 18.28
CA ARG A 52 -5.42 -13.93 19.54
C ARG A 52 -6.54 -14.95 19.35
N LYS A 53 -7.33 -14.81 18.27
CA LYS A 53 -8.38 -15.76 17.89
C LYS A 53 -7.89 -16.82 16.91
N CYS A 54 -7.05 -16.43 15.97
CA CYS A 54 -6.49 -17.32 14.97
C CYS A 54 -5.79 -18.50 15.65
N THR A 55 -4.90 -18.25 16.61
CA THR A 55 -4.14 -19.33 17.28
C THR A 55 -4.99 -20.32 18.08
N THR A 56 -6.23 -19.95 18.42
CA THR A 56 -7.15 -20.80 19.21
C THR A 56 -8.17 -21.54 18.36
N MET A 57 -8.28 -21.21 17.08
CA MET A 57 -9.27 -21.79 16.18
C MET A 57 -8.71 -23.08 15.56
N SER A 58 -9.46 -24.18 15.68
CA SER A 58 -9.02 -25.45 15.08
C SER A 58 -9.00 -25.34 13.55
N GLY A 59 -7.89 -25.76 12.93
CA GLY A 59 -7.73 -25.78 11.47
C GLY A 59 -7.39 -24.43 10.83
N SER A 60 -7.07 -23.40 11.62
CA SER A 60 -6.62 -22.11 11.07
C SER A 60 -5.14 -22.10 10.74
N GLU A 61 -4.79 -21.36 9.70
CA GLU A 61 -3.41 -20.99 9.37
C GLU A 61 -3.22 -19.50 9.66
N CYS A 62 -2.20 -19.16 10.47
CA CYS A 62 -1.96 -17.80 10.95
C CYS A 62 -0.60 -17.29 10.46
N PHE A 63 -0.54 -16.02 10.06
CA PHE A 63 0.72 -15.34 9.76
C PHE A 63 1.36 -14.85 11.06
N PHE A 64 2.61 -15.25 11.34
CA PHE A 64 3.31 -14.83 12.56
C PHE A 64 4.20 -13.60 12.36
N SER A 65 4.35 -13.16 11.11
CA SER A 65 5.01 -11.91 10.76
C SER A 65 4.18 -11.07 9.78
N ALA A 66 4.36 -9.75 9.83
CA ALA A 66 3.77 -8.84 8.84
C ALA A 66 4.30 -9.11 7.43
N TYR A 67 5.57 -9.53 7.33
CA TYR A 67 6.21 -9.87 6.05
C TYR A 67 5.53 -11.05 5.35
N GLU A 68 5.26 -12.15 6.06
CA GLU A 68 4.57 -13.31 5.48
C GLU A 68 3.15 -12.95 5.00
N ALA A 69 2.44 -12.12 5.75
CA ALA A 69 1.12 -11.64 5.36
C ALA A 69 1.20 -10.73 4.11
N ALA A 70 2.20 -9.85 4.03
CA ALA A 70 2.44 -8.99 2.87
C ALA A 70 2.78 -9.82 1.62
N GLU A 71 3.65 -10.82 1.74
CA GLU A 71 4.00 -11.75 0.67
C GLU A 71 2.77 -12.52 0.17
N PHE A 72 1.92 -13.01 1.09
CA PHE A 72 0.69 -13.68 0.72
C PHE A 72 -0.27 -12.76 -0.06
N LEU A 73 -0.43 -11.50 0.37
CA LEU A 73 -1.24 -10.50 -0.34
C LEU A 73 -0.68 -10.21 -1.73
N ALA A 74 0.63 -10.02 -1.85
CA ALA A 74 1.31 -9.79 -3.13
C ALA A 74 1.15 -10.98 -4.08
N ALA A 75 1.35 -12.20 -3.58
CA ALA A 75 1.14 -13.43 -4.35
C ALA A 75 -0.32 -13.61 -4.77
N THR A 76 -1.27 -13.27 -3.89
CA THR A 76 -2.71 -13.32 -4.18
C THR A 76 -3.06 -12.34 -5.30
N ALA A 77 -2.61 -11.08 -5.22
CA ALA A 77 -2.82 -10.08 -6.26
C ALA A 77 -2.21 -10.47 -7.62
N SER A 78 -1.15 -11.28 -7.63
CA SER A 78 -0.51 -11.74 -8.88
C SER A 78 -1.32 -12.82 -9.62
N LYS A 79 -2.18 -13.57 -8.91
CA LYS A 79 -2.93 -14.72 -9.45
C LYS A 79 -4.45 -14.55 -9.40
N HIS A 80 -4.95 -13.71 -8.51
CA HIS A 80 -6.36 -13.50 -8.22
C HIS A 80 -6.65 -12.01 -8.08
N SER A 81 -7.92 -11.65 -8.26
CA SER A 81 -8.36 -10.28 -8.01
C SER A 81 -8.67 -10.08 -6.52
N LEU A 82 -7.95 -9.15 -5.89
CA LEU A 82 -8.35 -8.62 -4.58
C LEU A 82 -9.62 -7.76 -4.75
N SER A 83 -10.36 -7.54 -3.66
CA SER A 83 -11.56 -6.69 -3.71
C SER A 83 -11.21 -5.29 -4.27
N PRO A 84 -12.01 -4.78 -5.23
CA PRO A 84 -11.78 -3.45 -5.79
C PRO A 84 -12.16 -2.31 -4.83
N ASP A 85 -12.89 -2.62 -3.74
CA ASP A 85 -13.35 -1.61 -2.77
C ASP A 85 -12.19 -0.87 -2.08
N PHE A 86 -11.02 -1.50 -2.03
CA PHE A 86 -9.79 -0.94 -1.47
C PHE A 86 -8.63 -1.21 -2.43
N PRO A 87 -8.34 -0.31 -3.38
CA PRO A 87 -7.24 -0.49 -4.32
C PRO A 87 -5.90 -0.43 -3.60
N ILE A 88 -5.31 -1.59 -3.33
CA ILE A 88 -4.00 -1.72 -2.69
C ILE A 88 -2.92 -1.52 -3.75
N PHE A 89 -2.18 -0.42 -3.63
CA PHE A 89 -1.07 -0.12 -4.55
C PHE A 89 0.22 -0.89 -4.19
N GLN A 90 0.54 -1.01 -2.90
CA GLN A 90 1.74 -1.68 -2.40
C GLN A 90 1.52 -2.24 -0.99
N VAL A 91 2.14 -3.38 -0.69
CA VAL A 91 2.34 -3.94 0.66
C VAL A 91 3.83 -4.17 0.91
N LYS A 92 4.28 -4.07 2.17
CA LYS A 92 5.67 -4.18 2.60
C LYS A 92 5.77 -4.41 4.10
#